data_AF-A0A3D1PRK3-F1
#
_entry.id   AF-A0A3D1PRK3-F1
#
_cell.length_a   1.000
_cell.length_b   1.000
_cell.length_c   1.000
_cell.angle_alpha   90.00
_cell.angle_beta   90.00
_cell.angle_gamma   90.00
#
_symmetry.space_group_name_H-M   'P 1'
#
loop_
_entity.id
_entity.type
_entity.pdbx_description
1 polymer ?
#
loop_
_entity_poly.entity_id
_entity_poly.type
_entity_poly.pdbx_seq_one_letter_code
_entity_poly.pdbx_strand_id
1 'polypeptide(L)'
;ALAVNYDRLVAPDVQNASLGSNSVLMLLRLLRLCGAKAVLLAGADGYKPGTPAYADSLLHAHTGRGAAFNTAMAGAIKACGLDVTFITPSEYAK
;
A
#
# COMPACT_ATOMS: atom_id res chain seq x y z
N ALA A 1 10.42 24.61 12.60
CA ALA A 1 10.83 23.54 11.67
C ALA A 1 9.61 23.10 10.87
N LEU A 2 9.78 22.76 9.58
CA LEU A 2 8.70 22.16 8.79
C LEU A 2 8.52 20.72 9.29
N ALA A 3 7.39 20.42 9.94
CA ALA A 3 7.12 19.08 10.48
C ALA A 3 6.11 18.35 9.58
N VAL A 4 6.43 17.12 9.19
CA VAL A 4 5.49 16.24 8.50
C VAL A 4 4.63 15.55 9.56
N ASN A 5 3.36 15.92 9.64
CA ASN A 5 2.40 15.23 10.51
C ASN A 5 1.92 13.93 9.84
N TYR A 6 2.48 12.80 10.27
CA TYR A 6 2.17 11.47 9.75
C TYR A 6 0.73 11.01 10.03
N ASP A 7 0.06 11.53 11.06
CA ASP A 7 -1.32 11.17 11.37
C ASP A 7 -2.28 11.57 10.23
N ARG A 8 -1.90 12.58 9.45
CA ARG A 8 -2.65 13.01 8.26
C ARG A 8 -2.56 12.03 7.09
N LEU A 9 -1.65 11.06 7.15
CA LEU A 9 -1.45 10.04 6.13
C LEU A 9 -2.14 8.71 6.48
N VAL A 10 -2.55 8.54 7.75
CA VAL A 10 -3.31 7.37 8.20
C VAL A 10 -4.69 7.36 7.55
N ALA A 11 -5.27 6.17 7.35
CA ALA A 11 -6.60 6.02 6.76
C ALA A 11 -7.70 6.12 7.82
N PRO A 12 -8.37 7.27 8.02
CA PRO A 12 -9.56 7.28 8.87
C PRO A 12 -10.72 6.49 8.23
N ASP A 13 -10.67 6.30 6.90
CA ASP A 13 -11.72 5.70 6.08
C ASP A 13 -11.59 4.19 5.88
N VAL A 14 -10.49 3.58 6.30
CA VAL A 14 -10.30 2.13 6.19
C VAL A 14 -10.75 1.47 7.49
N GLN A 15 -11.85 0.71 7.41
CA GLN A 15 -12.44 -0.03 8.55
C GLN A 15 -11.46 -1.00 9.22
N ASN A 16 -10.38 -1.38 8.53
CA ASN A 16 -9.31 -2.19 9.09
C ASN A 16 -8.16 -1.30 9.59
N ALA A 17 -8.08 -1.12 10.91
CA ALA A 17 -7.03 -0.33 11.55
C ALA A 17 -5.59 -0.77 11.16
N SER A 18 -5.39 -2.05 10.84
CA SER A 18 -4.07 -2.55 10.40
C SER A 18 -3.68 -2.13 8.98
N LEU A 19 -4.66 -1.74 8.16
CA LEU A 19 -4.42 -1.13 6.85
C LEU A 19 -4.17 0.37 6.99
N GLY A 20 -4.80 1.03 7.96
CA GLY A 20 -4.70 2.48 8.13
C GLY A 20 -3.29 3.01 8.31
N SER A 21 -2.40 2.22 8.92
CA SER A 21 -0.97 2.52 9.11
C SER A 21 -0.04 1.78 8.13
N ASN A 22 -0.58 1.24 7.02
CA ASN A 22 0.24 0.60 6.00
C ASN A 22 1.09 1.66 5.27
N SER A 23 2.41 1.44 5.19
CA SER A 23 3.36 2.38 4.60
C SER A 23 3.07 2.70 3.13
N VAL A 24 2.51 1.76 2.35
CA VAL A 24 2.11 1.99 0.96
C VAL A 24 0.94 2.98 0.88
N LEU A 25 -0.10 2.83 1.70
CA LEU A 25 -1.23 3.78 1.69
C LEU A 25 -0.80 5.17 2.17
N MET A 26 0.04 5.23 3.20
CA MET A 26 0.58 6.49 3.70
C MET A 26 1.40 7.21 2.62
N LEU A 27 2.24 6.47 1.89
CA LEU A 27 3.03 7.00 0.77
C LEU A 27 2.12 7.53 -0.35
N LEU A 28 1.12 6.77 -0.80
CA LEU A 28 0.21 7.19 -1.86
C LEU A 28 -0.53 8.48 -1.47
N ARG A 29 -0.99 8.60 -0.22
CA ARG A 29 -1.62 9.83 0.26
C ARG A 29 -0.67 11.00 0.31
N LEU A 30 0.57 10.79 0.75
CA LEU A 30 1.59 11.83 0.74
C LEU A 30 1.83 12.33 -0.68
N LEU A 31 2.01 11.43 -1.64
CA LEU A 31 2.21 11.77 -3.05
C LEU A 31 1.01 12.57 -3.60
N ARG A 32 -0.22 12.19 -3.25
CA ARG A 32 -1.42 12.96 -3.62
C ARG A 32 -1.41 14.35 -3.01
N LEU A 33 -1.05 14.49 -1.72
CA LEU A 33 -0.92 15.79 -1.06
C LEU A 33 0.19 16.66 -1.69
N CYS A 34 1.23 16.03 -2.21
CA CYS A 34 2.27 16.68 -3.00
C CYS A 34 1.84 17.01 -4.45
N GLY A 35 0.61 16.68 -4.84
CA GLY A 35 0.04 17.03 -6.15
C GLY A 35 0.26 15.98 -7.26
N ALA A 36 0.77 14.79 -6.94
CA ALA A 36 0.88 13.71 -7.91
C ALA A 36 -0.49 13.32 -8.47
N LYS A 37 -0.52 12.91 -9.74
CA LYS A 37 -1.73 12.45 -10.44
C LYS A 37 -1.72 10.95 -10.73
N ALA A 38 -0.53 10.41 -10.99
CA ALA A 38 -0.30 9.01 -11.25
C ALA A 38 0.99 8.54 -10.57
N VAL A 39 1.08 7.23 -10.30
CA VAL A 39 2.22 6.59 -9.65
C VAL A 39 2.50 5.25 -10.34
N LEU A 40 3.77 5.01 -10.66
CA LEU A 40 4.29 3.68 -11.00
C LEU A 40 4.83 3.04 -9.73
N LEU A 41 4.29 1.89 -9.32
CA LEU A 41 4.58 1.26 -8.03
C LEU A 41 5.25 -0.11 -8.21
N ALA A 42 6.42 -0.28 -7.61
CA ALA A 42 7.14 -1.54 -7.53
C ALA A 42 7.17 -2.06 -6.08
N GLY A 43 7.23 -3.37 -5.90
CA GLY A 43 7.42 -4.01 -4.59
C GLY A 43 6.18 -4.03 -3.69
N ALA A 44 5.05 -3.53 -4.17
CA ALA A 44 3.76 -3.68 -3.50
C ALA A 44 3.11 -5.02 -3.90
N ASP A 45 3.81 -6.12 -3.70
CA ASP A 45 3.49 -7.42 -4.30
C ASP A 45 2.25 -8.08 -3.68
N GLY A 46 1.95 -7.74 -2.43
CA GLY A 46 0.91 -8.39 -1.64
C GLY A 46 1.30 -9.78 -1.14
N TYR A 47 0.34 -10.47 -0.53
CA TYR A 47 0.61 -11.71 0.18
C TYR A 47 0.18 -12.91 -0.66
N LYS A 48 1.16 -13.62 -1.22
CA LYS A 48 0.96 -14.88 -1.95
C LYS A 48 1.92 -15.95 -1.43
N PRO A 49 1.40 -17.04 -0.85
CA PRO A 49 2.25 -18.15 -0.39
C PRO A 49 3.03 -18.77 -1.54
N GLY A 50 4.30 -19.12 -1.28
CA GLY A 50 5.12 -19.93 -2.19
C GLY A 50 5.64 -19.20 -3.44
N THR A 51 5.46 -17.89 -3.55
CA THR A 51 6.04 -17.09 -4.65
C THR A 51 7.06 -16.09 -4.12
N PRO A 52 8.19 -15.90 -4.83
CA PRO A 52 9.13 -14.84 -4.48
C PRO A 52 8.47 -13.45 -4.56
N ALA A 53 8.84 -12.57 -3.63
CA ALA A 53 8.54 -11.15 -3.70
C ALA A 53 9.62 -10.42 -4.55
N TYR A 54 9.31 -9.21 -4.99
CA TYR A 54 10.22 -8.28 -5.65
C TYR A 54 11.38 -7.90 -4.73
N ALA A 55 11.09 -7.66 -3.46
CA ALA A 55 12.11 -7.40 -2.44
C ALA A 55 12.53 -8.71 -1.76
N ASP A 56 13.75 -8.72 -1.21
CA ASP A 56 14.30 -9.84 -0.46
C ASP A 56 13.33 -10.31 0.65
N SER A 57 13.18 -11.62 0.82
CA SER A 57 12.26 -12.22 1.79
C SER A 57 12.59 -11.84 3.24
N LEU A 58 13.82 -11.41 3.52
CA LEU A 58 14.25 -10.90 4.82
C LEU A 58 13.62 -9.54 5.19
N LEU A 59 13.06 -8.81 4.22
CA LEU A 59 12.37 -7.52 4.44
C LEU A 59 10.86 -7.69 4.70
N HIS A 60 10.35 -8.92 4.74
CA HIS A 60 8.93 -9.18 4.87
C HIS A 60 8.46 -9.16 6.33
N ALA A 61 7.28 -8.58 6.59
CA ALA A 61 6.66 -8.63 7.89
C ALA A 61 6.22 -10.08 8.24
N HIS A 62 6.60 -10.59 9.40
CA HIS A 62 6.30 -11.95 9.88
C HIS A 62 4.80 -12.25 10.14
N THR A 63 3.91 -11.29 9.88
CA THR A 63 2.47 -11.46 10.09
C THR A 63 1.84 -12.10 8.86
N GLY A 64 1.32 -13.32 9.03
CA GLY A 64 0.61 -14.06 7.99
C GLY A 64 -0.66 -13.33 7.55
N ARG A 65 -0.61 -12.71 6.37
CA ARG A 65 -1.77 -12.14 5.67
C ARG A 65 -2.03 -12.96 4.40
N GLY A 66 -3.22 -12.81 3.83
CA GLY A 66 -3.66 -13.62 2.68
C GLY A 66 -4.69 -12.90 1.82
N ALA A 67 -5.44 -13.66 1.01
CA ALA A 67 -6.34 -13.10 -0.02
C ALA A 67 -7.28 -12.00 0.49
N ALA A 68 -7.95 -12.19 1.64
CA ALA A 68 -8.84 -11.17 2.20
C ALA A 68 -8.12 -9.85 2.52
N PHE A 69 -6.86 -9.92 2.98
CA PHE A 69 -6.04 -8.74 3.19
C PHE A 69 -5.67 -8.08 1.86
N ASN A 70 -5.31 -8.86 0.84
CA ASN A 70 -4.99 -8.33 -0.49
C ASN A 70 -6.18 -7.59 -1.10
N THR A 71 -7.39 -8.15 -1.02
CA THR A 71 -8.61 -7.50 -1.51
C THR A 71 -8.89 -6.18 -0.78
N ALA A 72 -8.79 -6.18 0.55
CA ALA A 72 -8.98 -4.97 1.34
C ALA A 72 -7.93 -3.90 1.02
N MET A 73 -6.67 -4.31 0.81
CA MET A 73 -5.58 -3.42 0.42
C MET A 73 -5.77 -2.85 -0.99
N ALA A 74 -6.20 -3.66 -1.96
CA ALA A 74 -6.52 -3.22 -3.31
C ALA A 74 -7.62 -2.13 -3.31
N GLY A 75 -8.68 -2.36 -2.53
CA GLY A 75 -9.75 -1.37 -2.33
C GLY A 75 -9.22 -0.07 -1.72
N ALA A 76 -8.35 -0.16 -0.71
CA ALA A 76 -7.75 1.01 -0.07
C ALA A 76 -6.78 1.78 -0.99
N ILE A 77 -6.00 1.09 -1.83
CA ILE A 77 -5.14 1.73 -2.84
C ILE A 77 -6.00 2.51 -3.83
N LYS A 78 -7.10 1.91 -4.33
CA LYS A 78 -8.04 2.59 -5.23
C LYS A 78 -8.68 3.82 -4.57
N ALA A 79 -9.04 3.72 -3.29
CA ALA A 79 -9.63 4.83 -2.53
C ALA A 79 -8.66 6.00 -2.31
N CYS A 80 -7.34 5.80 -2.45
CA CYS A 80 -6.37 6.89 -2.38
C CYS A 80 -6.55 7.93 -3.49
N GLY A 81 -7.26 7.61 -4.59
CA GLY A 81 -7.60 8.55 -5.66
C GLY A 81 -6.40 9.01 -6.49
N LEU A 82 -5.35 8.18 -6.56
CA LEU A 82 -4.27 8.28 -7.52
C LEU A 82 -4.44 7.20 -8.58
N ASP A 83 -4.03 7.49 -9.81
CA ASP A 83 -3.85 6.44 -10.83
C ASP A 83 -2.59 5.64 -10.50
N VAL A 84 -2.76 4.37 -10.11
CA VAL A 84 -1.66 3.50 -9.67
C VAL A 84 -1.47 2.39 -10.69
N THR A 85 -0.28 2.35 -11.29
CA THR A 85 0.14 1.25 -12.16
C THR A 85 1.23 0.45 -11.48
N PHE A 86 1.01 -0.85 -11.28
CA PHE A 86 2.04 -1.73 -10.75
C PHE A 86 3.01 -2.13 -11.87
N ILE A 87 4.31 -1.96 -11.62
CA ILE A 87 5.37 -2.34 -12.57
C ILE A 87 6.08 -3.64 -12.18
N THR A 88 5.65 -4.24 -11.07
CA THR A 88 6.01 -5.60 -10.63
C THR A 88 4.71 -6.39 -10.40
N PRO A 89 4.72 -7.73 -10.46
CA PRO A 89 3.54 -8.53 -10.14
C PRO A 89 2.98 -8.16 -8.76
N SER A 90 1.67 -7.91 -8.68
CA SER A 90 1.01 -7.52 -7.43
C SER A 90 -0.34 -8.22 -7.27
N GLU A 91 -0.58 -8.78 -6.09
CA GLU A 91 -1.88 -9.31 -5.69
C GLU A 91 -2.92 -8.20 -5.47
N TYR A 92 -2.50 -6.94 -5.34
CA TYR A 92 -3.42 -5.80 -5.20
C TYR A 92 -3.95 -5.29 -6.54
N ALA A 93 -3.41 -5.78 -7.66
CA ALA A 93 -3.88 -5.45 -9.01
C ALA A 93 -5.09 -6.30 -9.47
N LYS A 94 -5.52 -7.26 -8.63
CA LYS A 94 -6.59 -8.21 -8.93
C LYS A 94 -7.98 -7.71 -8.53
#